data_AF-A0A2J6Q3B4-F1
#
_entry.id   AF-A0A2J6Q3B4-F1
#
_cell.length_a   1.000
_cell.length_b   1.000
_cell.length_c   1.000
_cell.angle_alpha   90.00
_cell.angle_beta   90.00
_cell.angle_gamma   90.00
#
_symmetry.space_group_name_H-M   'P 1'
#
loop_
_entity.id
_entity.type
_entity.pdbx_description
1 polymer ?
#
loop_
_entity_poly.entity_id
_entity_poly.type
_entity_poly.pdbx_seq_one_letter_code
_entity_poly.pdbx_strand_id
1 'polypeptide(L)'
;MAGKAHNSLNVFKKPLYLFSKEPMTGFYRNGYCDVGEEDGGNHSLLSRMIFLDFTASRGNDLRGIGLRAGCKWCLCASRWKEALDYANQQGKESDSVVPKVHLHATSERALNVVDIKDLKRYAAESEVGNASNVAQSRKGGKIRDRTELAEKGEMTGR
;
A
#
# COMPACT_ATOMS: atom_id res chain seq x y z
N MET A 1 -8.51 23.78 -0.80
CA MET A 1 -9.23 22.68 -0.12
C MET A 1 -8.21 21.82 0.61
N ALA A 2 -8.01 22.05 1.91
CA ALA A 2 -7.12 21.19 2.72
C ALA A 2 -7.81 19.84 2.93
N GLY A 3 -7.15 18.74 2.53
CA GLY A 3 -7.74 17.40 2.52
C GLY A 3 -8.23 16.97 3.90
N LYS A 4 -9.41 16.35 3.94
CA LYS A 4 -9.97 15.66 5.11
C LYS A 4 -8.86 14.82 5.75
N ALA A 5 -8.61 14.99 7.04
CA ALA A 5 -7.69 14.12 7.76
C ALA A 5 -8.26 12.69 7.74
N HIS A 6 -7.61 11.78 7.02
CA HIS A 6 -8.08 10.41 6.84
C HIS A 6 -7.75 9.59 8.09
N ASN A 7 -8.76 9.37 8.94
CA ASN A 7 -8.72 8.46 10.10
C ASN A 7 -8.98 6.99 9.73
N SER A 8 -8.86 6.66 8.45
CA SER A 8 -9.18 5.33 7.94
C SER A 8 -8.16 4.30 8.40
N LEU A 9 -8.65 3.10 8.65
CA LEU A 9 -7.84 2.00 9.15
C LEU A 9 -7.52 1.01 8.03
N ASN A 10 -6.35 0.40 8.11
CA ASN A 10 -6.00 -0.74 7.29
C ASN A 10 -6.62 -2.04 7.82
N VAL A 11 -6.42 -3.14 7.10
CA VAL A 11 -6.93 -4.47 7.45
C VAL A 11 -6.51 -4.99 8.83
N PHE A 12 -5.51 -4.36 9.47
CA PHE A 12 -5.07 -4.66 10.84
C PHE A 12 -5.60 -3.68 11.89
N LYS A 13 -6.61 -2.86 11.55
CA LYS A 13 -7.17 -1.81 12.41
C LYS A 13 -6.13 -0.77 12.86
N LYS A 14 -5.08 -0.55 12.07
CA LYS A 14 -4.06 0.49 12.28
C LYS A 14 -4.25 1.63 11.27
N PRO A 15 -3.69 2.82 11.49
CA PRO A 15 -3.77 3.91 10.50
C PRO A 15 -3.37 3.45 9.09
N LEU A 16 -4.15 3.86 8.09
CA LEU A 16 -3.93 3.50 6.69
C LEU A 16 -2.66 4.18 6.16
N TYR A 17 -1.80 3.40 5.49
CA TYR A 17 -0.55 3.93 4.96
C TYR A 17 -0.74 4.63 3.61
N LEU A 18 -0.01 5.74 3.43
CA LEU A 18 0.17 6.37 2.13
C LEU A 18 1.03 5.44 1.26
N PHE A 19 0.63 5.22 0.01
CA PHE A 19 1.37 4.31 -0.85
C PHE A 19 1.90 4.92 -2.14
N SER A 20 1.08 5.73 -2.83
CA SER A 20 1.47 6.32 -4.11
C SER A 20 0.81 7.67 -4.31
N LYS A 21 1.61 8.70 -4.57
CA LYS A 21 1.14 9.97 -5.13
C LYS A 21 1.49 10.12 -6.62
N GLU A 22 2.37 9.26 -7.12
CA GLU A 22 2.85 9.25 -8.49
C GLU A 22 3.00 7.78 -8.95
N PRO A 23 2.04 7.25 -9.74
CA PRO A 23 0.80 7.90 -10.14
C PRO A 23 -0.13 8.18 -8.94
N MET A 24 -0.92 9.26 -9.04
CA MET A 24 -1.92 9.60 -8.03
C MET A 24 -3.00 8.53 -8.00
N THR A 25 -3.17 7.86 -6.85
CA THR A 25 -4.16 6.78 -6.67
C THR A 25 -5.19 7.11 -5.59
N GLY A 26 -6.08 6.15 -5.32
CA GLY A 26 -7.21 6.27 -4.41
C GLY A 26 -8.43 6.90 -5.09
N PHE A 27 -9.62 6.51 -4.66
CA PHE A 27 -10.87 7.09 -5.14
C PHE A 27 -10.87 8.62 -4.99
N TYR A 28 -10.43 9.10 -3.84
CA TYR A 28 -10.28 10.53 -3.52
C TYR A 28 -9.07 11.24 -4.16
N ARG A 29 -8.25 10.52 -4.94
CA ARG A 29 -7.01 11.05 -5.52
C ARG A 29 -6.09 11.73 -4.49
N ASN A 30 -5.93 11.06 -3.36
CA ASN A 30 -5.11 11.50 -2.22
C ASN A 30 -3.91 10.58 -1.95
N GLY A 31 -3.77 9.48 -2.71
CA GLY A 31 -2.72 8.48 -2.58
C GLY A 31 -2.95 7.37 -1.54
N TYR A 32 -4.13 7.37 -0.91
CA TYR A 32 -4.59 6.33 0.02
C TYR A 32 -5.72 5.52 -0.61
N CYS A 33 -5.83 4.24 -0.28
CA CYS A 33 -7.00 3.43 -0.65
C CYS A 33 -8.13 3.60 0.36
N ASP A 34 -8.47 4.86 0.64
CA ASP A 34 -9.61 5.17 1.49
C ASP A 34 -10.92 5.14 0.71
N VAL A 35 -11.98 4.73 1.41
CA VAL A 35 -13.31 4.42 0.87
C VAL A 35 -14.37 5.02 1.79
N GLY A 36 -15.08 6.04 1.29
CA GLY A 36 -16.31 6.54 1.89
C GLY A 36 -17.55 5.92 1.29
N GLU A 37 -18.71 6.48 1.61
CA GLU A 37 -20.03 5.96 1.20
C GLU A 37 -20.31 6.16 -0.29
N GLU A 38 -19.69 7.17 -0.89
CA GLU A 38 -19.79 7.52 -2.31
C GLU A 38 -19.00 6.58 -3.23
N ASP A 39 -18.03 5.84 -2.68
CA ASP A 39 -17.24 4.88 -3.44
C ASP A 39 -17.94 3.51 -3.47
N GLY A 40 -19.00 3.41 -4.29
CA GLY A 40 -19.74 2.17 -4.51
C GLY A 40 -18.89 1.04 -5.11
N GLY A 41 -17.72 1.35 -5.68
CA GLY A 41 -16.77 0.36 -6.19
C GLY A 41 -15.88 -0.25 -5.11
N ASN A 42 -15.80 0.36 -3.92
CA ASN A 42 -14.94 -0.04 -2.82
C ASN A 42 -13.47 -0.18 -3.26
N HIS A 43 -12.84 0.93 -3.67
CA HIS A 43 -11.42 1.03 -4.05
C HIS A 43 -10.48 0.95 -2.83
N SER A 44 -10.67 -0.05 -1.98
CA SER A 44 -9.95 -0.26 -0.72
C SER A 44 -8.67 -1.06 -0.87
N LEU A 45 -8.49 -1.76 -1.99
CA LEU A 45 -7.49 -2.81 -2.14
C LEU A 45 -6.27 -2.33 -2.90
N LEU A 46 -5.14 -2.22 -2.21
CA LEU A 46 -3.93 -1.72 -2.82
C LEU A 46 -3.10 -2.86 -3.44
N SER A 47 -2.81 -2.73 -4.74
CA SER A 47 -1.99 -3.70 -5.45
C SER A 47 -1.09 -3.06 -6.50
N ARG A 48 -0.10 -3.82 -6.97
CA ARG A 48 0.55 -3.56 -8.26
C ARG A 48 -0.27 -4.16 -9.40
N MET A 49 -0.37 -3.43 -10.50
CA MET A 49 -1.17 -3.81 -11.67
C MET A 49 -0.41 -4.85 -12.50
N ILE A 50 -0.48 -6.13 -12.12
CA ILE A 50 0.10 -7.24 -12.90
C ILE A 50 -0.97 -8.04 -13.69
N PHE A 51 -2.25 -7.81 -13.40
CA PHE A 51 -3.39 -8.56 -13.93
C PHE A 51 -4.20 -7.81 -15.00
N LEU A 52 -3.59 -6.83 -15.68
CA LEU A 52 -4.29 -5.92 -16.60
C LEU A 52 -5.06 -6.64 -17.69
N ASP A 53 -4.50 -7.71 -18.26
CA ASP A 53 -5.18 -8.50 -19.30
C ASP A 53 -6.39 -9.26 -18.76
N PHE A 54 -6.27 -9.84 -17.56
CA PHE A 54 -7.39 -10.49 -16.89
C PHE A 54 -8.53 -9.51 -16.64
N THR A 55 -8.27 -8.38 -15.98
CA THR A 55 -9.33 -7.40 -15.69
C THR A 55 -9.94 -6.82 -16.96
N ALA A 56 -9.16 -6.63 -18.02
CA ALA A 56 -9.67 -6.21 -19.32
C ALA A 56 -10.61 -7.25 -19.93
N SER A 57 -10.26 -8.55 -19.87
CA SER A 57 -11.13 -9.65 -20.33
C SER A 57 -12.44 -9.75 -19.54
N ARG A 58 -12.49 -9.17 -18.33
CA ARG A 58 -13.68 -9.06 -17.47
C ARG A 58 -14.39 -7.70 -17.58
N GLY A 59 -14.10 -6.94 -18.64
CA GLY A 59 -14.74 -5.67 -18.96
C GLY A 59 -14.27 -4.48 -18.12
N ASN A 60 -13.12 -4.58 -17.47
CA ASN A 60 -12.51 -3.47 -16.71
C ASN A 60 -11.09 -3.20 -17.23
N ASP A 61 -11.01 -2.52 -18.38
CA ASP A 61 -9.74 -2.13 -18.99
C ASP A 61 -9.18 -0.86 -18.34
N LEU A 62 -8.22 -1.06 -17.43
CA LEU A 62 -7.56 -0.01 -16.67
C LEU A 62 -6.49 0.76 -17.48
N ARG A 63 -6.13 0.31 -18.68
CA ARG A 63 -5.12 1.00 -19.52
C ARG A 63 -5.67 2.32 -20.05
N GLY A 64 -6.99 2.42 -20.24
CA GLY A 64 -7.67 3.65 -20.68
C GLY A 64 -7.51 4.83 -19.70
N ILE A 65 -7.20 4.54 -18.42
CA ILE A 65 -6.89 5.55 -17.40
C ILE A 65 -5.38 5.70 -17.14
N GLY A 66 -4.54 5.18 -18.05
CA GLY A 66 -3.09 5.35 -18.03
C GLY A 66 -2.32 4.34 -17.18
N LEU A 67 -2.98 3.28 -16.67
CA LEU A 67 -2.29 2.25 -15.90
C LEU A 67 -1.52 1.28 -16.79
N ARG A 68 -0.32 0.92 -16.32
CA ARG A 68 0.60 0.00 -16.97
C ARG A 68 1.01 -1.10 -16.00
N ALA A 69 1.65 -2.14 -16.53
CA ALA A 69 2.17 -3.22 -15.71
C ALA A 69 3.07 -2.66 -14.59
N GLY A 70 2.83 -3.10 -13.36
CA GLY A 70 3.59 -2.66 -12.18
C GLY A 70 3.16 -1.34 -11.54
N CYS A 71 2.23 -0.58 -12.15
CA CYS A 71 1.65 0.60 -11.52
C CYS A 71 1.03 0.26 -10.17
N LYS A 72 1.20 1.15 -9.19
CA LYS A 72 0.59 1.05 -7.87
C LYS A 72 -0.81 1.64 -7.92
N TRP A 73 -1.83 0.87 -7.56
CA TRP A 73 -3.20 1.35 -7.67
C TRP A 73 -4.15 0.77 -6.61
N CYS A 74 -5.09 1.60 -6.16
CA CYS A 74 -6.24 1.20 -5.37
C CYS A 74 -7.32 0.59 -6.27
N LEU A 75 -7.53 -0.70 -6.13
CA LEU A 75 -8.49 -1.50 -6.86
C LEU A 75 -9.80 -1.65 -6.09
N CYS A 76 -10.89 -1.77 -6.84
CA CYS A 76 -12.15 -2.29 -6.33
C CYS A 76 -11.91 -3.67 -5.69
N ALA A 77 -12.35 -3.86 -4.46
CA ALA A 77 -12.20 -5.14 -3.76
C ALA A 77 -12.86 -6.31 -4.52
N SER A 78 -13.98 -6.05 -5.19
CA SER A 78 -14.68 -7.04 -6.02
C SER A 78 -13.87 -7.49 -7.24
N ARG A 79 -13.10 -6.59 -7.88
CA ARG A 79 -12.26 -6.93 -9.04
C ARG A 79 -11.05 -7.77 -8.66
N TRP A 80 -10.49 -7.52 -7.48
CA TRP A 80 -9.45 -8.39 -6.93
C TRP A 80 -10.03 -9.77 -6.58
N LYS A 81 -11.24 -9.81 -5.97
CA LYS A 81 -11.93 -11.06 -5.66
C LYS A 81 -12.25 -11.90 -6.90
N GLU A 82 -12.66 -11.26 -7.99
CA GLU A 82 -12.90 -11.94 -9.27
C GLU A 82 -11.65 -12.69 -9.77
N ALA A 83 -10.47 -12.09 -9.62
CA ALA A 83 -9.21 -12.74 -9.96
C ALA A 83 -8.91 -13.94 -9.04
N LEU A 84 -9.14 -13.78 -7.73
CA LEU A 84 -8.98 -14.87 -6.76
C LEU A 84 -9.92 -16.04 -7.04
N ASP A 85 -11.20 -15.76 -7.26
CA ASP A 85 -12.21 -16.79 -7.49
C ASP A 85 -11.93 -17.55 -8.79
N TYR A 86 -11.49 -16.84 -9.84
CA TYR A 86 -10.98 -17.46 -11.06
C TYR A 86 -9.78 -18.37 -10.78
N ALA A 87 -8.81 -17.90 -10.00
CA ALA A 87 -7.62 -18.69 -9.71
C ALA A 87 -7.92 -19.96 -8.92
N ASN A 88 -8.84 -19.87 -7.95
CA ASN A 88 -9.30 -21.02 -7.18
C ASN A 88 -10.01 -22.08 -8.05
N GLN A 89 -10.67 -21.67 -9.14
CA GLN A 89 -11.35 -22.58 -10.08
C GLN A 89 -10.38 -23.25 -11.06
N GLN A 90 -9.34 -22.55 -11.51
CA GLN A 90 -8.38 -23.07 -12.51
C GLN A 90 -7.21 -23.82 -11.87
N GLY A 91 -7.01 -23.68 -10.55
CA GLY A 91 -5.94 -24.33 -9.80
C GLY A 91 -4.65 -23.49 -9.76
N LYS A 92 -3.62 -24.04 -9.10
CA LYS A 92 -2.44 -23.30 -8.63
C LYS A 92 -1.64 -22.59 -9.73
N GLU A 93 -1.64 -23.10 -10.96
CA GLU A 93 -0.99 -22.48 -12.12
C GLU A 93 -1.48 -21.05 -12.39
N SER A 94 -2.74 -20.76 -12.03
CA SER A 94 -3.38 -19.47 -12.25
C SER A 94 -3.19 -18.46 -11.11
N ASP A 95 -2.46 -18.81 -10.04
CA ASP A 95 -2.17 -17.90 -8.92
C ASP A 95 -1.45 -16.60 -9.38
N SER A 96 -0.78 -16.65 -10.53
CA SER A 96 -0.12 -15.49 -11.15
C SER A 96 -1.08 -14.37 -11.57
N VAL A 97 -2.35 -14.69 -11.77
CA VAL A 97 -3.40 -13.72 -12.12
C VAL A 97 -3.83 -12.89 -10.91
N VAL A 98 -3.68 -13.42 -9.69
CA VAL A 98 -4.10 -12.72 -8.47
C VAL A 98 -3.04 -11.69 -8.06
N PRO A 99 -3.37 -10.39 -8.09
CA PRO A 99 -2.40 -9.35 -7.79
C PRO A 99 -1.93 -9.38 -6.33
N LYS A 100 -0.62 -9.15 -6.11
CA LYS A 100 -0.06 -9.05 -4.75
C LYS A 100 -0.51 -7.78 -4.04
N VAL A 101 -0.94 -7.94 -2.78
CA VAL A 101 -1.58 -6.89 -1.97
C VAL A 101 -0.62 -6.30 -0.95
N HIS A 102 -0.66 -4.98 -0.79
CA HIS A 102 0.03 -4.27 0.28
C HIS A 102 -0.92 -4.02 1.45
N LEU A 103 -0.82 -4.82 2.51
CA LEU A 103 -1.81 -4.91 3.59
C LEU A 103 -1.89 -3.63 4.43
N HIS A 104 -0.75 -3.02 4.75
CA HIS A 104 -0.74 -1.78 5.56
C HIS A 104 -1.39 -0.57 4.87
N ALA A 105 -1.50 -0.60 3.55
CA ALA A 105 -2.14 0.44 2.74
C ALA A 105 -3.44 -0.04 2.05
N THR A 106 -3.94 -1.22 2.43
CA THR A 106 -5.28 -1.70 2.08
C THR A 106 -6.25 -1.37 3.20
N SER A 107 -7.35 -0.68 2.88
CA SER A 107 -8.36 -0.29 3.86
C SER A 107 -9.10 -1.50 4.42
N GLU A 108 -9.52 -1.40 5.69
CA GLU A 108 -10.37 -2.41 6.33
C GLU A 108 -11.67 -2.67 5.57
N ARG A 109 -12.15 -1.71 4.76
CA ARG A 109 -13.34 -1.86 3.91
C ARG A 109 -13.19 -2.98 2.87
N ALA A 110 -11.97 -3.41 2.55
CA ALA A 110 -11.73 -4.58 1.71
C ALA A 110 -12.29 -5.86 2.35
N LEU A 111 -12.30 -5.93 3.69
CA LEU A 111 -12.77 -7.09 4.45
C LEU A 111 -14.28 -7.33 4.36
N ASN A 112 -15.04 -6.35 3.85
CA ASN A 112 -16.46 -6.55 3.53
C ASN A 112 -16.66 -7.45 2.30
N VAL A 113 -15.61 -7.67 1.50
CA VAL A 113 -15.66 -8.41 0.24
C VAL A 113 -14.70 -9.59 0.22
N VAL A 114 -13.54 -9.47 0.88
CA VAL A 114 -12.44 -10.43 0.82
C VAL A 114 -11.99 -10.87 2.21
N ASP A 115 -11.69 -12.16 2.42
CA ASP A 115 -11.18 -12.66 3.70
C ASP A 115 -9.72 -12.21 3.94
N ILE A 116 -9.40 -11.87 5.19
CA ILE A 116 -8.05 -11.51 5.61
C ILE A 116 -7.02 -12.60 5.33
N LYS A 117 -7.41 -13.88 5.35
CA LYS A 117 -6.55 -15.03 5.03
C LYS A 117 -6.12 -15.01 3.57
N ASP A 118 -7.04 -14.69 2.65
CA ASP A 118 -6.73 -14.56 1.23
C ASP A 118 -5.81 -13.37 0.98
N LEU A 119 -6.09 -12.22 1.61
CA LEU A 119 -5.22 -11.05 1.53
C LEU A 119 -3.80 -11.37 2.01
N LYS A 120 -3.66 -12.11 3.12
CA LYS A 120 -2.37 -12.55 3.65
C LYS A 120 -1.66 -13.53 2.71
N ARG A 121 -2.38 -14.47 2.08
CA ARG A 121 -1.81 -15.42 1.10
C ARG A 121 -1.17 -14.70 -0.09
N TYR A 122 -1.74 -13.58 -0.51
CA TYR A 122 -1.22 -12.77 -1.62
C TYR A 122 -0.51 -11.50 -1.15
N ALA A 123 -0.04 -11.42 0.09
CA ALA A 123 0.71 -10.26 0.58
C ALA A 123 2.01 -10.05 -0.23
N ALA A 124 2.34 -8.79 -0.50
CA ALA A 124 3.62 -8.40 -1.07
C ALA A 124 4.75 -8.52 -0.03
N GLU A 125 5.97 -8.85 -0.47
CA GLU A 125 7.12 -9.18 0.40
C GLU A 125 7.44 -8.11 1.46
N SER A 126 7.23 -6.82 1.17
CA SER A 126 7.47 -5.72 2.11
C SER A 126 6.61 -5.78 3.38
N GLU A 127 5.53 -6.57 3.39
CA GLU A 127 4.64 -6.72 4.54
C GLU A 127 5.18 -7.74 5.58
N VAL A 128 6.14 -8.59 5.20
CA VAL A 128 6.69 -9.64 6.09
C VAL A 128 7.81 -9.09 6.99
N GLY A 129 8.52 -8.03 6.57
CA GLY A 129 9.59 -7.39 7.34
C GLY A 129 9.18 -6.14 8.14
N ASN A 130 8.03 -5.52 7.83
CA ASN A 130 7.67 -4.21 8.38
C ASN A 130 6.82 -4.27 9.67
N ALA A 131 6.42 -5.47 10.12
CA ALA A 131 5.70 -5.65 11.38
C ALA A 131 6.52 -5.20 12.61
N SER A 132 7.85 -5.15 12.49
CA SER A 132 8.77 -4.83 13.60
C SER A 132 9.17 -3.36 13.73
N ASN A 133 8.96 -2.52 12.70
CA ASN A 133 9.55 -1.16 12.65
C ASN A 133 8.54 0.01 12.77
N VAL A 134 7.25 -0.26 12.93
CA VAL A 134 6.22 0.80 13.00
C VAL A 134 6.18 1.52 14.36
N ALA A 135 6.81 0.96 15.40
CA ALA A 135 6.80 1.51 16.74
C ALA A 135 8.06 2.33 17.06
N GLN A 136 8.40 3.37 16.29
CA GLN A 136 9.35 4.43 16.72
C GLN A 136 9.45 5.58 15.70
N SER A 137 8.39 6.40 15.59
CA SER A 137 8.57 7.78 15.10
C SER A 137 7.67 8.73 15.86
N ARG A 138 7.93 8.80 17.16
CA ARG A 138 7.53 9.91 18.03
C ARG A 138 8.61 10.07 19.08
N LYS A 139 9.63 10.89 18.80
CA LYS A 139 10.37 11.61 19.85
C LYS A 139 11.10 12.79 19.22
N GLY A 140 10.65 13.98 19.61
CA GLY A 140 11.30 15.24 19.26
C GLY A 140 12.74 15.29 19.77
N GLY A 141 13.62 15.81 18.93
CA GLY A 141 15.03 16.06 19.22
C GLY A 141 15.26 17.53 19.53
N LYS A 142 15.72 17.78 20.75
CA LYS A 142 16.01 19.05 21.40
C LYS A 142 17.31 19.67 20.87
N ILE A 143 17.30 21.00 20.68
CA ILE A 143 18.49 21.82 20.37
C ILE A 143 19.52 21.71 21.50
N ARG A 144 20.80 21.51 21.16
CA ARG A 144 21.94 21.86 22.01
C ARG A 144 23.10 22.40 21.17
N ASP A 145 23.44 23.64 21.48
CA ASP A 145 24.60 24.40 21.07
C ASP A 145 25.86 23.85 21.78
N ARG A 146 27.03 23.84 21.11
CA ARG A 146 28.31 23.62 21.80
C ARG A 146 29.51 24.20 21.04
N THR A 147 30.05 25.23 21.67
CA THR A 147 31.28 25.98 21.41
C THR A 147 32.55 25.15 21.72
N GLU A 148 33.66 25.62 21.15
CA GLU A 148 35.09 25.44 21.51
C GLU A 148 35.88 24.22 21.00
N LEU A 149 36.79 24.52 20.06
CA LEU A 149 37.95 23.73 19.64
C LEU A 149 39.20 24.33 20.27
N ALA A 150 39.96 23.53 21.02
CA ALA A 150 41.34 23.79 21.38
C ALA A 150 42.11 22.46 21.43
N GLU A 151 42.99 22.23 20.45
CA GLU A 151 44.01 21.17 20.49
C GLU A 151 45.40 21.81 20.32
N LYS A 152 46.19 21.76 21.40
CA LYS A 152 47.66 21.65 21.39
C LYS A 152 47.90 20.15 21.53
N GLY A 153 48.68 19.45 20.70
CA GLY A 153 50.07 19.70 20.33
C GLY A 153 50.84 18.48 20.83
N GLU A 154 51.44 17.70 19.92
CA GLU A 154 52.31 16.58 20.32
C GLU A 154 53.54 16.49 19.40
N MET A 155 54.65 16.18 20.05
CA MET A 155 56.03 16.39 19.66
C MET A 155 56.69 15.02 19.56
N THR A 156 57.26 14.65 18.42
CA THR A 156 58.09 13.44 18.32
C THR A 156 59.44 13.80 17.74
N GLY A 157 60.48 13.59 18.54
CA GLY A 157 61.87 13.82 18.17
C GLY A 157 62.49 12.67 17.38
N ARG A 158 63.46 13.03 16.55
CA ARG A 158 64.80 12.44 16.48
C ARG A 158 65.75 13.43 15.82
#